data_AF-A0AAD8AMA4-F1
#
_entry.id   AF-A0AAD8AMA4-F1
#
_cell.length_a   1.000
_cell.length_b   1.000
_cell.length_c   1.000
_cell.angle_alpha   90.00
_cell.angle_beta   90.00
_cell.angle_gamma   90.00
#
_symmetry.space_group_name_H-M   'P 1'
#
loop_
_entity.id
_entity.type
_entity.pdbx_description
1 polymer ?
#
loop_
_entity_poly.entity_id
_entity_poly.type
_entity_poly.pdbx_seq_one_letter_code
_entity_poly.pdbx_strand_id
1 'polypeptide(L)'
;MESGMSLDKNIFQMTCLISANDIRLSARSEVGQRQLLALVMGCGDITFYYLSGETGQLPVMRRVPWFADSNKRIMALCFDPSGCWLLVA
;
A
#
# COMPACT_ATOMS: atom_id res chain seq x y z
N MET A 1 -36.53 19.69 23.00
CA MET A 1 -35.11 20.10 22.94
C MET A 1 -34.33 18.85 22.55
N GLU A 2 -34.36 18.50 21.27
CA GLU A 2 -33.64 17.34 20.73
C GLU A 2 -32.43 17.89 19.98
N SER A 3 -31.24 17.75 20.56
CA SER A 3 -29.99 18.03 19.85
C SER A 3 -29.73 16.87 18.89
N GLY A 4 -30.32 16.95 17.70
CA GLY A 4 -30.03 16.02 16.62
C GLY A 4 -28.55 16.05 16.31
N MET A 5 -27.86 14.92 16.51
CA MET A 5 -26.47 14.75 16.12
C MET A 5 -26.39 14.86 14.60
N SER A 6 -25.92 16.00 14.10
CA SER A 6 -25.54 16.17 12.70
C SER A 6 -24.37 15.24 12.42
N LEU A 7 -24.59 14.11 11.75
CA LEU A 7 -23.50 13.34 11.17
C LEU A 7 -22.83 14.22 10.11
N ASP A 8 -21.61 14.68 10.40
CA ASP A 8 -20.75 15.32 9.42
C ASP A 8 -20.56 14.35 8.25
N LYS A 9 -21.20 14.63 7.11
CA LYS A 9 -21.21 13.76 5.93
C LYS A 9 -19.83 13.68 5.24
N ASN A 10 -18.81 14.36 5.76
CA ASN A 10 -17.47 14.49 5.19
C ASN A 10 -16.38 13.74 5.96
N ILE A 11 -16.73 12.83 6.87
CA ILE A 11 -15.75 12.03 7.63
C ILE A 11 -14.98 11.00 6.80
N PHE A 12 -15.52 10.62 5.62
CA PHE A 12 -14.89 9.65 4.73
C PHE A 12 -14.68 10.27 3.35
N GLN A 13 -13.45 10.24 2.87
CA GLN A 13 -13.10 10.62 1.51
C GLN A 13 -12.33 9.48 0.85
N MET A 14 -12.81 9.05 -0.32
CA MET A 14 -12.07 8.13 -1.16
C MET A 14 -11.08 8.91 -2.02
N THR A 15 -9.79 8.60 -1.89
CA THR A 15 -8.71 9.24 -2.64
C THR A 15 -7.89 8.18 -3.35
N CYS A 16 -7.59 8.40 -4.63
CA CYS A 16 -6.67 7.53 -5.36
C CYS A 16 -5.25 7.74 -4.84
N LEU A 17 -4.65 6.69 -4.28
CA LEU A 17 -3.24 6.73 -3.81
C LEU A 17 -2.26 6.44 -4.96
N ILE A 18 -2.61 5.47 -5.81
CA ILE A 18 -1.76 4.98 -6.90
C ILE A 18 -2.65 4.53 -8.04
N SER A 19 -2.27 4.90 -9.26
CA SER A 19 -2.81 4.31 -10.49
C SER A 19 -1.74 3.44 -11.13
N ALA A 20 -2.03 2.16 -11.31
CA ALA A 20 -1.14 1.22 -11.97
C ALA A 20 -1.95 0.16 -12.73
N ASN A 21 -1.37 -0.36 -13.80
CA ASN A 21 -2.00 -1.39 -14.63
C ASN A 21 -1.49 -2.78 -14.21
N ASP A 22 -2.34 -3.79 -14.34
CA ASP A 22 -1.97 -5.20 -14.15
C ASP A 22 -1.42 -5.53 -12.74
N ILE A 23 -2.06 -5.00 -11.69
CA ILE A 23 -1.80 -5.38 -10.30
C ILE A 23 -2.31 -6.82 -10.08
N ARG A 24 -1.45 -7.70 -9.58
CA ARG A 24 -1.76 -9.12 -9.31
C ARG A 24 -2.02 -9.40 -7.84
N LEU A 25 -1.18 -8.85 -6.97
CA LEU A 25 -1.29 -9.02 -5.52
C LEU A 25 -1.01 -7.69 -4.83
N SER A 26 -1.55 -7.54 -3.62
CA SER A 26 -1.25 -6.42 -2.75
C SER A 26 -1.09 -6.87 -1.30
N ALA A 27 -0.25 -6.17 -0.56
CA ALA A 27 -0.20 -6.22 0.88
C ALA A 27 -0.15 -4.80 1.44
N ARG A 28 -0.85 -4.57 2.54
CA ARG A 28 -0.86 -3.29 3.26
C ARG A 28 -0.39 -3.52 4.68
N SER A 29 0.36 -2.56 5.22
CA SER A 29 0.67 -2.47 6.64
C SER A 29 0.54 -1.03 7.12
N GLU A 30 0.11 -0.88 8.36
CA GLU A 30 -0.03 0.41 9.03
C GLU A 30 0.60 0.30 10.41
N VAL A 31 1.65 1.07 10.66
CA VAL A 31 2.44 1.01 11.90
C VAL A 31 2.61 2.42 12.45
N GLY A 32 1.79 2.76 13.44
CA GLY A 32 1.62 4.14 13.89
C GLY A 32 0.96 4.96 12.79
N GLN A 33 1.60 6.05 12.38
CA GLN A 33 1.12 6.89 11.26
C GLN A 33 1.71 6.47 9.91
N ARG A 34 2.63 5.50 9.89
CA ARG A 34 3.26 5.03 8.66
C ARG A 34 2.31 4.12 7.90
N GLN A 35 2.11 4.39 6.62
CA GLN A 35 1.33 3.56 5.72
C GLN A 35 2.25 2.94 4.67
N LEU A 36 2.18 1.62 4.54
CA LEU A 36 2.97 0.82 3.62
C LEU A 36 2.03 0.05 2.70
N LEU A 37 2.32 0.07 1.41
CA LEU A 37 1.62 -0.72 0.41
C LEU A 37 2.65 -1.34 -0.53
N ALA A 38 2.59 -2.65 -0.68
CA ALA A 38 3.32 -3.39 -1.70
C ALA A 38 2.34 -3.90 -2.75
N LEU A 39 2.68 -3.72 -4.02
CA LEU A 39 1.93 -4.18 -5.18
C LEU A 39 2.83 -5.09 -6.01
N VAL A 40 2.35 -6.30 -6.32
CA VAL A 40 2.98 -7.16 -7.33
C VAL A 40 2.36 -6.85 -8.68
N MET A 41 3.18 -6.44 -9.63
CA MET A 41 2.78 -6.14 -10.99
C MET A 41 2.79 -7.43 -11.83
N GLY A 42 2.02 -7.51 -12.91
CA GLY A 42 1.98 -8.70 -13.76
C GLY A 42 3.30 -9.01 -14.49
N CYS A 43 4.20 -8.04 -14.58
CA CYS A 43 5.59 -8.26 -15.03
C CYS A 43 6.47 -8.93 -13.96
N GLY A 44 5.96 -9.19 -12.75
CA GLY A 44 6.67 -9.80 -11.63
C GLY A 44 7.32 -8.81 -10.67
N ASP A 45 7.40 -7.53 -11.04
CA ASP A 45 8.03 -6.50 -10.21
C ASP A 45 7.19 -6.12 -9.00
N ILE A 46 7.86 -5.66 -7.94
CA ILE A 46 7.23 -5.17 -6.73
C ILE A 46 7.30 -3.65 -6.71
N THR A 47 6.14 -2.99 -6.59
CA THR A 47 6.05 -1.55 -6.35
C THR A 47 5.69 -1.32 -4.88
N PHE A 48 6.51 -0.53 -4.20
CA PHE A 48 6.28 -0.05 -2.86
C PHE A 48 5.77 1.38 -2.89
N TYR A 49 4.80 1.64 -2.02
CA TYR A 49 4.37 2.96 -1.62
C TYR A 49 4.53 3.08 -0.11
N TYR A 50 5.12 4.20 0.31
CA TYR A 50 5.38 4.51 1.70
C TYR A 50 4.97 5.95 2.01
N LEU A 51 4.14 6.12 3.03
CA LEU A 51 3.84 7.40 3.64
C LEU A 51 4.34 7.37 5.08
N SER A 52 5.21 8.30 5.47
CA SER A 52 5.79 8.32 6.83
C SER A 52 4.78 8.70 7.92
N GLY A 53 3.73 9.43 7.55
CA GLY A 53 2.77 9.99 8.50
C GLY A 53 3.19 11.34 9.09
N GLU A 54 4.42 11.79 8.83
CA GLU A 54 4.87 13.12 9.23
C GLU A 54 4.17 14.21 8.39
N THR A 55 3.69 15.25 9.06
CA THR A 55 3.00 16.37 8.41
C THR A 55 3.88 17.00 7.33
N GLY A 56 3.35 17.11 6.12
CA GLY A 56 4.04 17.73 4.98
C GLY A 56 4.97 16.80 4.20
N GLN A 57 5.15 15.55 4.62
CA GLN A 57 5.86 14.56 3.82
C GLN A 57 4.96 13.99 2.72
N LEU A 58 5.51 13.93 1.50
CA LEU A 58 4.85 13.28 0.38
C LEU A 58 5.13 11.77 0.40
N PRO A 59 4.20 10.96 -0.12
CA PRO A 59 4.45 9.54 -0.24
C PRO A 59 5.60 9.24 -1.21
N VAL A 60 6.40 8.24 -0.88
CA VAL A 60 7.50 7.75 -1.70
C VAL A 60 7.07 6.49 -2.42
N MET A 61 7.35 6.42 -3.72
CA MET A 61 7.14 5.22 -4.53
C MET A 61 8.50 4.64 -4.97
N ARG A 62 8.67 3.33 -4.82
CA ARG A 62 9.88 2.60 -5.24
C ARG A 62 9.49 1.33 -5.98
N ARG A 63 10.17 1.03 -7.08
CA ARG A 63 10.01 -0.21 -7.82
C ARG A 63 11.24 -1.08 -7.63
N VAL A 64 11.01 -2.36 -7.34
CA VAL A 64 12.03 -3.39 -7.23
C VAL A 64 11.80 -4.40 -8.35
N PRO A 65 12.69 -4.45 -9.36
CA PRO A 65 12.71 -5.53 -10.33
C PRO A 65 13.01 -6.85 -9.62
N TRP A 66 12.11 -7.82 -9.71
CA TRP A 66 12.18 -8.99 -8.83
C TRP A 66 12.91 -10.18 -9.46
N PHE A 67 12.37 -10.73 -10.56
CA PHE A 67 12.98 -11.87 -11.25
C PHE A 67 13.36 -11.52 -12.69
N ALA A 68 14.54 -11.99 -13.12
CA ALA A 68 14.89 -12.07 -14.54
C ALA A 68 14.25 -13.29 -15.24
N ASP A 69 13.76 -14.27 -14.48
CA ASP A 69 13.11 -15.48 -14.98
C ASP A 69 11.59 -15.27 -15.08
N SER A 70 11.08 -15.28 -16.32
CA SER A 70 9.67 -15.05 -16.64
C SER A 70 8.73 -16.17 -16.18
N ASN A 71 9.25 -17.33 -15.79
CA ASN A 71 8.44 -18.45 -15.29
C ASN A 71 8.20 -18.38 -13.78
N LYS A 72 8.97 -17.58 -13.05
CA LYS A 72 8.79 -17.40 -11.61
C LYS A 72 7.74 -16.33 -11.35
N ARG A 73 6.77 -16.67 -10.50
CA ARG A 73 5.68 -15.77 -10.13
C ARG A 73 5.58 -15.70 -8.62
N ILE A 74 5.36 -14.49 -8.12
CA ILE A 74 4.99 -14.28 -6.72
C ILE A 74 3.53 -14.72 -6.58
N MET A 75 3.29 -15.64 -5.65
CA MET A 75 1.99 -16.20 -5.33
C MET A 75 1.41 -15.63 -4.04
N ALA A 76 2.28 -15.18 -3.13
CA ALA A 76 1.87 -14.52 -1.90
C ALA A 76 2.88 -13.47 -1.43
N LEU A 77 2.40 -12.49 -0.67
CA LEU A 77 3.23 -11.53 0.04
C LEU A 77 2.55 -11.07 1.33
N CYS A 78 3.36 -10.75 2.34
CA CYS A 78 2.88 -10.09 3.55
C CYS A 78 3.97 -9.24 4.19
N PHE A 79 3.57 -8.15 4.84
CA PHE A 79 4.48 -7.41 5.71
C PHE A 79 4.60 -8.11 7.06
N ASP A 80 5.76 -7.99 7.69
CA ASP A 80 5.89 -8.30 9.10
C ASP A 80 5.13 -7.25 9.95
N PRO A 81 4.79 -7.56 11.22
CA PRO A 81 4.04 -6.65 12.09
C PRO A 81 4.72 -5.29 12.34
N SER A 82 6.05 -5.19 12.23
CA SER A 82 6.77 -3.92 12.41
C SER A 82 6.79 -3.05 11.14
N GLY A 83 6.39 -3.61 9.99
CA GLY A 83 6.41 -2.94 8.69
C GLY A 83 7.82 -2.69 8.15
N CYS A 84 8.82 -3.44 8.62
CA CYS A 84 10.21 -3.29 8.18
C CYS A 84 10.59 -4.28 7.08
N TRP A 85 9.88 -5.40 6.98
CA TRP A 85 10.16 -6.50 6.08
C TRP A 85 8.91 -6.90 5.30
N LEU A 86 9.12 -7.27 4.04
CA LEU A 86 8.12 -7.91 3.19
C LEU A 86 8.57 -9.33 2.90
N LEU A 87 7.77 -10.32 3.30
CA LEU A 87 7.92 -11.70 2.87
C LEU A 87 7.23 -11.88 1.52
N VAL A 88 7.89 -12.61 0.62
CA VAL A 88 7.41 -12.90 -0.73
C VAL A 88 7.58 -14.41 -0.98
N ALA A 89 6.55 -15.07 -1.49
CA ALA A 89 6.53 -16.51 -1.79
C ALA A 89 5.98 -16.80 -3.19
#